data_AF-A0A8C4XE65-F1
#
_entry.id   AF-A0A8C4XE65-F1
#
_cell.length_a   1.000
_cell.length_b   1.000
_cell.length_c   1.000
_cell.angle_alpha   90.00
_cell.angle_beta   90.00
_cell.angle_gamma   90.00
#
_symmetry.space_group_name_H-M   'P 1'
#
loop_
_entity.id
_entity.type
_entity.pdbx_description
1 polymer ?
#
loop_
_entity_poly.entity_id
_entity_poly.type
_entity_poly.pdbx_seq_one_letter_code
_entity_poly.pdbx_strand_id
1 'polypeptide(L)'
;MDICGINRATIFSVCLVKSGKFLLELLLDESCQPFISWTGDGWEFKLSDPNEVAKRWGKCKNKPKMNYEKLSRGLRYYYHKNIIHKTGGKRYVYRFVCDVQSMLGKTAEECSIFKLCS
;
A
#
# COMPACT_ATOMS: atom_id res chain seq x y z
N MET A 1 6.23 22.48 -4.20
CA MET A 1 6.10 21.10 -4.69
C MET A 1 7.48 20.48 -4.60
N ASP A 2 7.82 19.85 -3.48
CA ASP A 2 9.03 19.01 -3.32
C ASP A 2 8.85 18.21 -2.03
N ILE A 3 8.61 16.90 -2.15
CA ILE A 3 8.52 15.98 -1.01
C ILE A 3 9.95 15.57 -0.60
N CYS A 4 10.81 16.56 -0.33
CA CYS A 4 12.23 16.36 -0.01
C CYS A 4 12.54 16.46 1.51
N GLY A 5 11.53 16.39 2.38
CA GLY A 5 11.69 16.70 3.81
C GLY A 5 11.71 15.52 4.78
N ILE A 6 11.47 14.27 4.35
CA ILE A 6 11.39 13.14 5.30
C ILE A 6 12.71 12.37 5.29
N ASN A 7 13.41 12.48 6.42
CA ASN A 7 14.76 12.00 6.68
C ASN A 7 14.92 10.51 6.28
N ARG A 8 15.75 10.26 5.26
CA ARG A 8 15.94 8.96 4.59
C ARG A 8 16.57 7.89 5.50
N ALA A 9 17.04 8.26 6.69
CA ALA A 9 17.87 7.44 7.57
C ALA A 9 17.13 6.71 8.71
N THR A 10 15.89 7.08 9.07
CA THR A 10 15.21 6.47 10.24
C THR A 10 14.27 5.32 9.87
N ILE A 11 14.00 5.11 8.58
CA ILE A 11 13.05 4.08 8.09
C ILE A 11 13.76 2.79 7.65
N PHE A 12 14.90 2.45 8.28
CA PHE A 12 15.90 1.52 7.72
C PHE A 12 16.13 0.20 8.47
N SER A 13 15.40 -0.13 9.54
CA SER A 13 15.61 -1.42 10.22
C SER A 13 14.40 -2.34 10.17
N VAL A 14 14.67 -3.61 9.90
CA VAL A 14 13.79 -4.80 9.89
C VAL A 14 13.06 -5.08 8.57
N CYS A 15 13.23 -6.33 8.10
CA CYS A 15 12.87 -6.97 6.82
C CYS A 15 11.40 -6.87 6.32
N LEU A 16 10.61 -5.93 6.82
CA LEU A 16 9.25 -5.57 6.37
C LEU A 16 9.24 -4.47 5.28
N VAL A 17 10.35 -3.74 5.17
CA VAL A 17 10.52 -2.51 4.39
C VAL A 17 10.39 -2.67 2.87
N LYS A 18 10.61 -3.85 2.29
CA LYS A 18 10.61 -3.95 0.82
C LYS A 18 9.22 -4.13 0.20
N SER A 19 8.18 -4.46 0.96
CA SER A 19 6.91 -4.89 0.37
C SER A 19 5.64 -4.20 0.85
N GLY A 20 5.53 -3.93 2.16
CA GLY A 20 4.47 -3.06 2.65
C GLY A 20 4.63 -1.63 2.11
N LYS A 21 5.88 -1.14 2.05
CA LYS A 21 6.19 0.22 1.56
C LYS A 21 5.76 0.45 0.12
N PHE A 22 5.94 -0.51 -0.78
CA PHE A 22 5.52 -0.33 -2.17
C PHE A 22 4.02 -0.07 -2.29
N LEU A 23 3.18 -0.81 -1.56
CA LEU A 23 1.73 -0.58 -1.60
C LEU A 23 1.39 0.79 -1.03
N LEU A 24 2.06 1.18 0.06
CA LEU A 24 1.90 2.50 0.67
C LEU A 24 2.36 3.63 -0.25
N GLU A 25 3.48 3.45 -0.96
CA GLU A 25 4.01 4.38 -1.97
C GLU A 25 3.01 4.56 -3.12
N LEU A 26 2.44 3.47 -3.64
CA LEU A 26 1.39 3.60 -4.66
C LEU A 26 0.12 4.27 -4.12
N LEU A 27 -0.20 4.08 -2.84
CA LEU A 27 -1.37 4.71 -2.21
C LEU A 27 -1.18 6.20 -1.91
N LEU A 28 0.06 6.67 -1.89
CA LEU A 28 0.43 8.08 -1.68
C LEU A 28 0.72 8.82 -2.99
N ASP A 29 0.83 8.11 -4.11
CA ASP A 29 1.02 8.66 -5.45
C ASP A 29 -0.34 8.80 -6.15
N GLU A 30 -0.79 10.04 -6.39
CA GLU A 30 -2.07 10.33 -7.04
C GLU A 30 -2.17 9.73 -8.44
N SER A 31 -1.05 9.63 -9.17
CA SER A 31 -1.03 8.99 -10.48
C SER A 31 -1.37 7.49 -10.41
N CYS A 32 -1.33 6.91 -9.20
CA CYS A 32 -1.63 5.52 -8.93
C CYS A 32 -3.08 5.25 -8.48
N GLN A 33 -3.87 6.27 -8.20
CA GLN A 33 -5.28 6.17 -7.80
C GLN A 33 -6.15 5.26 -8.69
N PRO A 34 -6.02 5.27 -10.03
CA PRO A 34 -6.85 4.42 -10.89
C PRO A 34 -6.63 2.92 -10.66
N PHE A 35 -5.47 2.52 -10.12
CA PHE A 35 -5.09 1.12 -9.92
C PHE A 35 -5.19 0.69 -8.46
N ILE A 36 -4.95 1.61 -7.53
CA ILE A 36 -4.96 1.37 -6.08
C ILE A 36 -5.31 2.66 -5.34
N SER A 37 -6.23 2.58 -4.38
CA SER A 37 -6.66 3.75 -3.60
C SER A 37 -7.17 3.40 -2.21
N TRP A 38 -7.12 4.36 -1.30
CA TRP A 38 -7.78 4.29 0.00
C TRP A 38 -9.31 4.23 -0.18
N THR A 39 -10.00 3.46 0.64
CA THR A 39 -11.48 3.38 0.59
C THR A 39 -12.17 4.51 1.35
N GLY A 40 -11.43 5.22 2.21
CA GLY A 40 -11.98 6.22 3.14
C GLY A 40 -12.39 5.64 4.50
N ASP A 41 -12.20 4.34 4.71
CA ASP A 41 -12.46 3.64 5.98
C ASP A 41 -11.13 3.28 6.64
N GLY A 42 -10.59 4.21 7.44
CA GLY A 42 -9.27 4.05 8.08
C GLY A 42 -8.17 3.71 7.08
N TRP A 43 -7.27 2.80 7.45
CA TRP A 43 -6.20 2.31 6.56
C TRP A 43 -6.62 1.19 5.60
N GLU A 44 -7.89 1.17 5.20
CA GLU A 44 -8.41 0.24 4.18
C GLU A 44 -8.15 0.76 2.78
N PHE A 45 -7.66 -0.12 1.92
CA PHE A 45 -7.37 0.16 0.53
C PHE A 45 -7.91 -0.92 -0.41
N LYS A 46 -8.15 -0.53 -1.66
CA LYS A 46 -8.62 -1.40 -2.73
C LYS A 46 -7.63 -1.41 -3.88
N LEU A 47 -7.39 -2.60 -4.44
CA LEU A 47 -6.75 -2.74 -5.74
C LEU A 47 -7.85 -2.67 -6.82
N SER A 48 -8.00 -1.51 -7.46
CA SER A 48 -8.94 -1.28 -8.56
C SER A 48 -8.49 -2.00 -9.83
N ASP A 49 -7.18 -2.01 -10.10
CA ASP A 49 -6.56 -2.84 -11.13
C ASP A 49 -5.44 -3.72 -10.50
N PRO A 50 -5.79 -4.94 -10.05
CA PRO A 50 -4.82 -5.84 -9.44
C PRO A 50 -3.71 -6.29 -10.39
N ASN A 51 -3.95 -6.28 -11.71
CA ASN A 51 -2.96 -6.69 -12.70
C ASN A 51 -1.88 -5.62 -12.86
N GLU A 52 -2.27 -4.35 -12.98
CA GLU A 52 -1.33 -3.24 -13.06
C GLU A 52 -0.51 -3.09 -11.77
N VAL A 53 -1.14 -3.25 -10.60
CA VAL A 53 -0.44 -3.26 -9.30
C VAL A 53 0.59 -4.39 -9.26
N ALA A 54 0.22 -5.60 -9.69
CA ALA A 54 1.15 -6.73 -9.74
C ALA A 54 2.29 -6.53 -10.75
N LYS A 55 2.04 -5.90 -11.89
CA LYS A 55 3.05 -5.57 -12.89
C LYS A 55 4.06 -4.56 -12.34
N ARG A 56 3.60 -3.49 -11.69
CA ARG A 56 4.47 -2.49 -11.03
C ARG A 56 5.29 -3.12 -9.90
N TRP A 57 4.67 -4.01 -9.12
CA TRP A 57 5.35 -4.80 -8.11
C TRP A 57 6.46 -5.67 -8.74
N GLY A 58 6.14 -6.35 -9.84
CA GLY A 58 7.08 -7.16 -10.62
C GLY A 58 8.27 -6.34 -11.12
N LYS A 59 8.02 -5.15 -11.67
CA LYS A 59 9.06 -4.21 -12.12
C LYS A 59 9.98 -3.79 -10.98
N CYS A 60 9.41 -3.38 -9.83
CA CYS A 60 10.18 -3.00 -8.63
C CYS A 60 11.07 -4.14 -8.10
N LYS A 61 10.62 -5.40 -8.22
CA LYS A 61 11.35 -6.58 -7.73
C LYS A 61 12.18 -7.31 -8.78
N ASN A 62 12.24 -6.80 -10.01
CA ASN A 62 12.81 -7.51 -11.15
C ASN A 62 12.27 -8.96 -11.29
N LYS A 63 10.94 -9.11 -11.18
CA LYS A 63 10.20 -10.36 -11.31
C LYS A 63 9.23 -10.26 -12.49
N PRO A 64 9.65 -10.54 -13.73
CA PRO A 64 8.83 -10.31 -14.93
C PRO A 64 7.59 -11.21 -15.01
N LYS A 65 7.60 -12.37 -14.32
CA LYS A 65 6.45 -13.30 -14.23
C LYS A 65 5.55 -13.03 -13.02
N MET A 66 5.57 -11.81 -12.46
CA MET A 66 4.68 -11.42 -11.37
C MET A 66 3.24 -11.26 -11.89
N ASN A 67 2.27 -11.71 -11.09
CA ASN A 67 0.84 -11.53 -11.34
C ASN A 67 0.10 -11.35 -10.01
N TYR A 68 -1.20 -11.06 -10.07
CA TYR A 68 -2.00 -10.85 -8.86
C TYR A 68 -2.05 -12.10 -7.96
N GLU A 69 -2.12 -13.30 -8.51
CA GLU A 69 -2.15 -14.53 -7.70
C GLU A 69 -0.93 -14.64 -6.79
N LYS A 70 0.27 -14.39 -7.34
CA LYS A 70 1.54 -14.39 -6.60
C LYS A 70 1.62 -13.23 -5.62
N LEU A 71 1.22 -12.03 -6.02
CA LEU A 71 1.15 -10.86 -5.13
C LEU A 71 0.22 -11.14 -3.93
N SER A 72 -0.98 -11.67 -4.19
CA SER A 72 -1.98 -12.00 -3.19
C SER A 72 -1.47 -13.07 -2.22
N ARG A 73 -0.62 -14.01 -2.67
CA ARG A 73 0.05 -14.98 -1.80
C ARG A 73 1.01 -14.29 -0.83
N GLY A 74 1.72 -13.27 -1.30
CA GLY A 74 2.51 -12.34 -0.49
C GLY A 74 1.66 -11.62 0.57
N LEU A 75 0.52 -11.06 0.16
CA LEU A 75 -0.40 -10.39 1.07
C LEU A 75 -0.91 -11.31 2.19
N ARG A 76 -1.23 -12.57 1.87
CA ARG A 76 -1.64 -13.57 2.89
C ARG A 76 -0.57 -13.85 3.94
N TYR A 77 0.72 -13.75 3.60
CA TYR A 77 1.78 -13.87 4.60
C TYR A 77 1.80 -12.74 5.62
N TYR A 78 1.16 -11.60 5.33
CA TYR A 78 1.05 -10.47 6.25
C TYR A 78 -0.04 -10.61 7.30
N TYR A 79 -0.93 -11.61 7.18
CA TYR A 79 -2.11 -11.72 8.04
C TYR A 79 -1.67 -12.07 9.47
N HIS A 80 -0.90 -13.15 9.62
CA HIS A 80 -0.36 -13.62 10.89
C HIS A 80 0.67 -12.66 11.51
N LYS A 81 1.22 -11.75 10.70
CA LYS A 81 2.21 -10.77 11.13
C LYS A 81 1.57 -9.43 11.52
N ASN A 82 0.24 -9.33 11.48
CA ASN A 82 -0.50 -8.11 11.78
C ASN A 82 0.05 -6.88 11.04
N ILE A 83 0.25 -7.01 9.73
CA ILE A 83 0.63 -5.87 8.87
C ILE A 83 -0.52 -5.49 7.95
N ILE A 84 -1.06 -6.47 7.23
CA ILE A 84 -2.21 -6.29 6.34
C ILE A 84 -3.19 -7.42 6.62
N HIS A 85 -4.48 -7.14 6.67
CA HIS A 85 -5.56 -8.12 6.71
C HIS A 85 -6.44 -8.03 5.46
N LYS A 86 -7.10 -9.14 5.11
CA LYS A 86 -8.14 -9.14 4.06
C LYS A 86 -9.44 -8.61 4.63
N THR A 87 -10.06 -7.63 3.98
CA THR A 87 -11.44 -7.26 4.33
C THR A 87 -12.40 -8.34 3.83
N GLY A 88 -13.18 -8.95 4.74
CA GLY A 88 -14.17 -9.97 4.41
C GLY A 88 -15.26 -9.45 3.45
N GLY A 89 -15.77 -10.31 2.57
CA GLY A 89 -16.86 -9.97 1.63
C GLY A 89 -16.53 -8.98 0.51
N LYS A 90 -15.42 -8.23 0.58
CA LYS A 90 -15.05 -7.22 -0.42
C LYS A 90 -13.98 -7.74 -1.38
N ARG A 91 -14.19 -7.67 -2.70
CA ARG A 91 -13.19 -8.13 -3.69
C ARG A 91 -11.99 -7.17 -3.76
N TYR A 92 -10.77 -7.70 -3.63
CA TYR A 92 -9.49 -6.96 -3.72
C TYR A 92 -9.29 -5.82 -2.70
N VAL A 93 -10.04 -5.86 -1.59
CA VAL A 93 -9.91 -4.90 -0.50
C VAL A 93 -9.13 -5.50 0.67
N TYR A 94 -8.22 -4.71 1.22
CA TYR A 94 -7.30 -5.06 2.29
C TYR A 94 -7.17 -3.88 3.25
N ARG A 95 -6.68 -4.12 4.46
CA ARG A 95 -6.47 -3.09 5.47
C ARG A 95 -5.10 -3.22 6.10
N PHE A 96 -4.36 -2.12 6.23
CA PHE A 96 -3.20 -2.13 7.11
C PHE A 96 -3.65 -2.14 8.57
N VAL A 97 -3.11 -3.07 9.34
CA VAL A 97 -3.41 -3.24 10.78
C VAL A 97 -2.21 -2.96 11.67
N CYS A 98 -1.06 -2.63 11.07
CA CYS A 98 0.09 -2.07 11.77
C CYS A 98 -0.11 -0.56 12.02
N ASP A 99 0.76 0.03 12.84
CA ASP A 99 0.75 1.46 13.15
C ASP A 99 1.26 2.31 11.96
N VAL A 100 0.40 2.45 10.94
CA VAL A 100 0.68 3.26 9.74
C VAL A 100 0.75 4.74 10.08
N GLN A 101 -0.01 5.19 11.09
CA GLN A 101 -0.02 6.59 11.50
C GLN A 101 1.35 7.02 12.01
N SER A 102 1.99 6.24 12.88
CA SER A 102 3.37 6.52 13.29
C SER A 102 4.38 6.42 12.14
N MET A 103 4.13 5.56 11.14
CA MET A 103 5.00 5.44 9.97
C MET A 103 4.93 6.65 9.03
N LEU A 104 3.75 7.25 8.89
CA LEU A 104 3.51 8.37 7.95
C LEU A 104 3.52 9.75 8.62
N GLY A 105 3.31 9.82 9.94
CA GLY A 105 3.04 11.07 10.63
C GLY A 105 1.72 11.73 10.19
N LYS A 106 0.78 10.96 9.63
CA LYS A 106 -0.51 11.40 9.10
C LYS A 106 -1.63 10.46 9.55
N THR A 107 -2.83 10.98 9.71
CA THR A 107 -4.02 10.16 9.97
C THR A 107 -4.58 9.54 8.69
N ALA A 108 -5.43 8.53 8.84
CA ALA A 108 -6.07 7.87 7.70
C ALA A 108 -7.00 8.81 6.93
N GLU A 109 -7.63 9.74 7.65
CA GLU A 109 -8.53 10.75 7.11
C GLU A 109 -7.75 11.72 6.22
N GLU A 110 -6.58 12.21 6.68
CA GLU A 110 -5.71 13.08 5.88
C GLU A 110 -5.26 12.40 4.58
N CYS A 111 -4.93 11.10 4.63
CA CYS A 111 -4.58 10.32 3.44
C CYS A 111 -5.79 10.06 2.53
N SER A 112 -7.00 10.05 3.07
CA SER A 112 -8.24 9.84 2.31
C SER A 112 -8.78 11.13 1.68
N ILE A 113 -8.50 12.30 2.27
CA ILE A 113 -8.94 13.62 1.80
C ILE A 113 -8.27 14.04 0.49
N PHE A 114 -7.12 13.45 0.11
CA PHE A 114 -6.55 13.60 -1.24
C PHE A 114 -7.52 13.17 -2.36
N LYS A 115 -8.70 12.58 -2.06
CA LYS A 115 -9.78 12.35 -3.03
C LYS A 115 -10.71 13.55 -3.30
N LEU A 116 -10.75 14.57 -2.45
CA LEU A 116 -11.81 15.59 -2.49
C LEU A 116 -11.34 16.99 -2.96
N CYS A 117 -10.03 17.22 -3.07
CA CYS A 117 -9.48 18.53 -3.47
C CYS A 117 -8.83 18.54 -4.86
N SER A 118 -9.17 17.60 -5.76
CA SER A 118 -8.65 17.55 -7.13
C SER A 118 -9.74 17.25 -8.14
#